data_AF-A0A535RTF1-F1
#
_entry.id   AF-A0A535RTF1-F1
#
_cell.length_a   1.000
_cell.length_b   1.000
_cell.length_c   1.000
_cell.angle_alpha   90.00
_cell.angle_beta   90.00
_cell.angle_gamma   90.00
#
_symmetry.space_group_name_H-M   'P 1'
#
loop_
_entity.id
_entity.type
_entity.pdbx_description
1 polymer ?
#
loop_
_entity_poly.entity_id
_entity_poly.type
_entity_poly.pdbx_seq_one_letter_code
_entity_poly.pdbx_strand_id
1 'polypeptide(L)'
;MNVVQTFWMWTTGDFDETLTLSLDPRQLYLVETYLTKTDGGDYAHTYISETCSEAGDEILCGITNEPDATSVAVMSGDISVTVALRTTGGAHRAEGVLYAL
;
A
#
# COMPACT_ATOMS: atom_id res chain seq x y z
N MET A 1 -9.38 -4.85 -16.41
CA MET A 1 -9.11 -5.22 -15.01
C MET A 1 -8.55 -6.64 -14.92
N ASN A 2 -7.22 -6.75 -14.87
CA ASN A 2 -6.46 -7.99 -14.74
C ASN A 2 -5.57 -7.92 -13.49
N VAL A 3 -5.41 -9.02 -12.76
CA VAL A 3 -4.47 -9.09 -11.63
C VAL A 3 -3.05 -9.06 -12.17
N VAL A 4 -2.28 -8.07 -11.73
CA VAL A 4 -0.86 -7.89 -12.07
C VAL A 4 0.00 -8.56 -11.02
N GLN A 5 -0.32 -8.30 -9.74
CA GLN A 5 0.43 -8.80 -8.61
C GLN A 5 -0.47 -8.93 -7.39
N THR A 6 -0.20 -9.93 -6.56
CA THR A 6 -0.71 -10.05 -5.19
C THR A 6 0.44 -9.90 -4.22
N PHE A 7 0.19 -9.30 -3.06
CA PHE A 7 1.21 -9.11 -2.04
C PHE A 7 0.64 -9.34 -0.63
N TRP A 8 1.53 -9.51 0.33
CA TRP A 8 1.18 -9.63 1.73
C TRP A 8 2.27 -8.99 2.60
N MET A 9 1.85 -8.51 3.77
CA MET A 9 2.71 -7.98 4.83
C MET A 9 2.33 -8.64 6.15
N TRP A 10 3.30 -8.78 7.05
CA TRP A 10 3.09 -9.38 8.36
C TRP A 10 3.88 -8.63 9.42
N THR A 11 3.24 -8.37 10.56
CA THR A 11 3.89 -7.79 11.73
C THR A 11 3.61 -8.60 12.99
N THR A 12 4.54 -8.55 13.94
CA THR A 12 4.35 -9.06 15.30
C THR A 12 4.85 -8.00 16.29
N GLY A 13 3.96 -7.21 16.87
CA GLY A 13 4.29 -6.13 17.81
C GLY A 13 3.99 -4.72 17.28
N ASP A 14 4.68 -3.72 17.82
CA ASP A 14 4.54 -2.31 17.43
C ASP A 14 5.48 -1.99 16.27
N PHE A 15 4.96 -1.99 15.04
CA PHE A 15 5.73 -1.87 13.81
C PHE A 15 4.93 -1.18 12.69
N ASP A 16 5.67 -0.46 11.84
CA ASP A 16 5.22 0.00 10.53
C ASP A 16 5.99 -0.83 9.48
N GLU A 17 5.29 -1.75 8.80
CA GLU A 17 5.83 -2.51 7.68
C GLU A 17 5.38 -1.87 6.37
N THR A 18 6.26 -1.74 5.38
CA THR A 18 5.93 -1.16 4.09
C THR A 18 6.36 -2.04 2.92
N LEU A 19 5.60 -1.96 1.83
CA LEU A 19 5.89 -2.63 0.57
C LEU A 19 5.71 -1.64 -0.59
N THR A 20 6.78 -1.43 -1.35
CA THR A 20 6.75 -0.63 -2.57
C THR A 20 6.58 -1.52 -3.80
N LEU A 21 5.60 -1.18 -4.64
CA LEU A 21 5.31 -1.82 -5.92
C LEU A 21 5.71 -0.85 -7.05
N SER A 22 6.41 -1.36 -8.05
CA SER A 22 6.72 -0.62 -9.27
C SER A 22 5.53 -0.65 -10.24
N LEU A 23 5.27 0.47 -10.88
CA LEU A 23 4.15 0.67 -11.81
C LEU A 23 4.68 1.16 -13.17
N ASP A 24 3.96 0.84 -14.25
CA ASP A 24 4.17 1.49 -15.54
C ASP A 24 3.33 2.78 -15.58
N PRO A 25 3.92 3.99 -15.66
CA PRO A 25 3.17 5.23 -15.64
C PRO A 25 2.22 5.39 -16.84
N ARG A 26 2.34 4.56 -17.88
CA ARG A 26 1.46 4.56 -19.06
C ARG A 26 0.18 3.73 -18.85
N GLN A 27 0.11 2.97 -17.77
CA GLN A 27 -1.00 2.07 -17.47
C GLN A 27 -1.79 2.61 -16.27
N LEU A 28 -3.12 2.45 -16.33
CA LEU A 28 -4.00 2.75 -15.20
C LEU A 28 -4.03 1.55 -14.25
N TYR A 29 -3.81 1.79 -12.96
CA TYR A 29 -3.83 0.75 -11.93
C TYR A 29 -4.85 1.02 -10.83
N LEU A 30 -5.32 -0.06 -10.22
CA LEU A 30 -6.06 -0.05 -8.95
C LEU A 30 -5.26 -0.89 -7.96
N VAL A 31 -4.92 -0.31 -6.81
CA VAL A 31 -4.35 -1.05 -5.68
C VAL A 31 -5.39 -1.14 -4.57
N GLU A 32 -5.52 -2.33 -3.99
CA GLU A 32 -6.36 -2.59 -2.84
C GLU A 32 -5.55 -3.35 -1.80
N THR A 33 -5.65 -2.94 -0.53
CA THR A 33 -5.05 -3.63 0.61
C THR A 33 -6.09 -3.79 1.72
N TYR A 34 -5.99 -4.87 2.48
CA TYR A 34 -6.92 -5.21 3.56
C TYR A 34 -6.26 -6.11 4.60
N LEU A 35 -6.73 -6.04 5.84
CA LEU A 35 -6.30 -6.93 6.91
C LEU A 35 -6.93 -8.31 6.73
N THR A 36 -6.11 -9.36 6.73
CA THR A 36 -6.56 -10.77 6.66
C THR A 36 -6.35 -11.53 7.95
N LYS A 37 -5.48 -11.03 8.83
CA LYS A 37 -5.35 -11.51 10.20
C LYS A 37 -5.21 -10.34 11.16
N THR A 38 -6.03 -10.36 12.20
CA THR A 38 -5.83 -9.58 13.42
C THR A 38 -5.78 -10.54 14.60
N ASP A 39 -4.79 -10.38 15.47
CA ASP A 39 -4.66 -11.16 16.69
C ASP A 39 -4.71 -10.21 17.89
N GLY A 40 -5.47 -10.58 18.93
CA GLY A 40 -5.70 -9.75 20.10
C GLY A 40 -6.66 -8.57 19.87
N GLY A 41 -6.55 -7.56 20.75
CA GLY A 41 -7.33 -6.32 20.71
C GLY A 41 -6.51 -5.10 20.26
N ASP A 42 -5.32 -5.34 19.72
CA ASP A 42 -4.37 -4.29 19.33
C ASP A 42 -4.77 -3.65 18.00
N TYR A 43 -4.40 -2.38 17.82
CA TYR A 43 -4.71 -1.64 16.60
C TYR A 43 -3.86 -2.15 15.43
N ALA A 44 -4.50 -2.31 14.28
CA ALA A 44 -3.85 -2.55 13.01
C ALA A 44 -4.59 -1.79 11.91
N HIS A 45 -3.84 -1.20 10.97
CA HIS A 45 -4.39 -0.53 9.81
C HIS A 45 -3.47 -0.69 8.61
N THR A 46 -4.06 -0.80 7.41
CA THR A 46 -3.32 -0.82 6.16
C THR A 46 -3.80 0.28 5.23
N TYR A 47 -2.86 0.97 4.60
CA TYR A 47 -3.13 2.15 3.82
C TYR A 47 -2.06 2.37 2.75
N ILE A 48 -2.38 3.20 1.75
CA ILE A 48 -1.42 3.68 0.78
C ILE A 48 -0.61 4.82 1.41
N SER A 49 0.67 4.57 1.70
CA SER A 49 1.53 5.51 2.43
C SER A 49 2.26 6.47 1.52
N GLU A 50 2.49 6.10 0.26
CA GLU A 50 3.21 6.94 -0.69
C GLU A 50 2.85 6.57 -2.13
N THR A 51 2.73 7.56 -3.01
CA THR A 51 2.78 7.34 -4.46
C THR A 51 3.85 8.26 -5.05
N CYS A 52 4.59 7.76 -6.04
CA CYS A 52 5.59 8.57 -6.74
C CYS A 52 5.28 8.61 -8.23
N SER A 53 5.52 9.78 -8.84
CA SER A 53 5.41 10.00 -10.29
C SER A 53 6.62 10.76 -10.82
N GLU A 54 6.86 10.66 -12.13
CA GLU A 54 7.89 11.46 -12.80
C GLU A 54 7.33 12.83 -13.20
N ALA A 55 8.09 13.89 -12.92
CA ALA A 55 7.80 15.24 -13.35
C ALA A 55 9.04 15.87 -13.99
N GLY A 56 9.19 15.68 -15.31
CA GLY A 56 10.38 16.12 -16.03
C GLY A 56 11.58 15.22 -15.71
N ASP A 57 12.60 15.77 -15.07
CA ASP A 57 13.80 15.08 -14.59
C ASP A 57 13.76 14.76 -13.08
N GLU A 58 12.65 15.05 -12.40
CA GLU A 58 12.47 14.80 -10.97
C GLU A 58 11.46 13.67 -10.70
N ILE A 59 11.63 12.98 -9.57
CA ILE A 59 10.63 12.06 -9.00
C ILE A 59 9.91 12.79 -7.87
N LEU A 60 8.60 12.95 -7.99
CA LEU A 60 7.75 13.56 -6.97
C LEU A 60 6.98 12.47 -6.23
N CYS A 61 7.20 12.37 -4.92
CA CYS A 61 6.50 11.44 -4.05
C CYS A 61 5.52 12.17 -3.13
N GLY A 62 4.25 11.78 -3.19
CA GLY A 62 3.21 12.22 -2.26
C GLY A 62 3.12 11.26 -1.08
N ILE A 63 3.52 11.70 0.11
CA ILE A 63 3.46 10.90 1.34
C ILE A 63 2.11 11.10 2.02
N THR A 64 1.43 10.00 2.33
CA THR A 64 0.21 9.96 3.15
C THR A 64 0.47 9.06 4.36
N ASN A 65 1.27 9.55 5.33
CA ASN A 65 1.50 8.85 6.60
C ASN A 65 0.35 9.11 7.59
N GLU A 66 -0.88 8.97 7.12
CA GLU A 66 -2.08 9.25 7.92
C GLU A 66 -2.79 7.92 8.24
N PRO A 67 -3.13 7.64 9.50
CA PRO A 67 -3.88 6.45 9.89
C PRO A 67 -5.32 6.42 9.33
N ASP A 68 -5.80 7.51 8.76
CA ASP A 68 -7.08 7.60 8.03
C ASP A 68 -6.89 7.52 6.50
N ALA A 69 -5.67 7.27 6.03
CA ALA A 69 -5.38 7.11 4.61
C ALA A 69 -6.10 5.89 4.02
N THR A 70 -6.44 5.99 2.75
CA THR A 70 -7.25 4.98 2.07
C THR A 70 -6.47 3.68 1.88
N SER A 71 -7.15 2.55 2.05
CA SER A 71 -6.63 1.21 1.74
C SER A 71 -6.81 0.84 0.26
N VAL A 72 -7.32 1.78 -0.54
CA VAL A 72 -7.62 1.61 -1.97
C VAL A 72 -7.25 2.89 -2.70
N ALA A 73 -6.57 2.78 -3.84
CA ALA A 73 -6.24 3.92 -4.69
C ALA A 73 -6.24 3.54 -6.18
N VAL A 74 -6.71 4.48 -7.01
CA VAL A 74 -6.56 4.42 -8.47
C VAL A 74 -5.38 5.33 -8.83
N MET A 75 -4.44 4.79 -9.60
CA MET A 75 -3.16 5.41 -9.91
C MET A 75 -2.97 5.54 -11.40
N SER A 76 -2.48 6.69 -11.83
CA SER A 76 -2.36 7.06 -13.24
C SER A 76 -1.18 8.00 -13.40
N GLY A 77 -0.15 7.58 -14.14
CA GLY A 77 1.10 8.33 -14.25
C GLY A 77 2.07 8.12 -13.10
N ASP A 78 1.69 7.33 -12.09
CA ASP A 78 2.58 6.92 -11.00
C ASP A 78 3.55 5.83 -11.48
N ILE A 79 4.80 5.92 -11.01
CA ILE A 79 5.86 4.94 -11.24
C ILE A 79 6.01 3.95 -10.08
N SER A 80 5.50 4.30 -8.91
CA SER A 80 5.49 3.41 -7.76
C SER A 80 4.41 3.78 -6.75
N VAL A 81 4.01 2.78 -5.99
CA VAL A 81 3.13 2.92 -4.83
C VAL A 81 3.70 2.16 -3.65
N THR A 82 3.68 2.78 -2.47
CA THR A 82 4.04 2.15 -1.21
C THR A 82 2.78 1.92 -0.39
N VAL A 83 2.59 0.68 0.03
CA VAL A 83 1.53 0.25 0.93
C VAL A 83 2.13 0.01 2.30
N ALA A 84 1.45 0.46 3.35
CA ALA A 84 1.87 0.27 4.74
C ALA A 84 0.92 -0.63 5.51
N LEU A 85 1.46 -1.31 6.52
CA LEU A 85 0.76 -1.98 7.60
C LEU A 85 1.31 -1.43 8.92
N ARG A 86 0.47 -0.67 9.62
CA ARG A 86 0.78 -0.09 10.93
C ARG A 86 0.09 -0.87 12.04
N THR A 87 0.83 -1.29 13.05
CA THR A 87 0.29 -2.05 14.18
C THR A 87 0.81 -1.57 15.52
N THR A 88 0.00 -1.63 16.57
CA THR A 88 0.39 -1.26 17.95
C THR A 88 0.41 -2.46 18.89
N GLY A 89 0.98 -3.58 18.45
CA GLY A 89 0.95 -4.85 19.18
C GLY A 89 0.50 -6.02 18.31
N GLY A 90 0.14 -7.13 18.94
CA GLY A 90 -0.46 -8.28 18.29
C GLY A 90 0.36 -8.93 17.18
N ALA A 91 -0.30 -9.81 16.44
CA ALA A 91 0.22 -10.48 15.26
C ALA A 91 -0.75 -10.27 14.10
N HIS A 92 -0.34 -9.49 13.10
CA HIS A 92 -1.25 -9.02 12.06
C HIS A 92 -0.74 -9.38 10.68
N ARG A 93 -1.69 -9.56 9.76
CA ARG A 93 -1.42 -9.80 8.35
C ARG A 93 -2.28 -8.87 7.51
N ALA A 94 -1.64 -8.20 6.57
CA ALA A 94 -2.32 -7.51 5.48
C ALA A 94 -2.04 -8.23 4.17
N GLU A 95 -3.02 -8.21 3.28
CA GLU A 95 -2.89 -8.67 1.90
C GLU A 95 -3.39 -7.59 0.97
N GLY A 96 -2.93 -7.65 -0.28
CA GLY A 96 -3.42 -6.74 -1.29
C GLY A 96 -3.21 -7.24 -2.69
N VAL A 97 -3.87 -6.55 -3.61
CA VAL A 97 -3.91 -6.86 -5.02
C VAL A 97 -3.68 -5.59 -5.82
N LEU A 98 -2.81 -5.70 -6.82
CA LEU A 98 -2.61 -4.69 -7.85
C LEU A 98 -3.28 -5.16 -9.13
N TYR A 99 -4.22 -4.36 -9.63
CA TYR A 99 -4.92 -4.61 -10.89
C TYR A 99 -4.46 -3.60 -11.94
N ALA A 100 -4.23 -4.07 -13.17
CA ALA A 100 -4.18 -3.22 -14.35
C ALA A 100 -5.60 -3.07 -14.91
N LEU A 101 -6.07 -1.83 -15.03
CA LEU A 101 -7.42 -1.52 -15.50
C LEU A 101 -7.54 -1.61 -17.02
#